data_AF-A0A7S0C820-F1
#
_entry.id   AF-A0A7S0C820-F1
#
_cell.length_a   1.000
_cell.length_b   1.000
_cell.length_c   1.000
_cell.angle_alpha   90.00
_cell.angle_beta   90.00
_cell.angle_gamma   90.00
#
_symmetry.space_group_name_H-M   'P 1'
#
loop_
_entity.id
_entity.type
_entity.pdbx_description
1 polymer ?
#
loop_
_entity_poly.entity_id
_entity_poly.type
_entity_poly.pdbx_seq_one_letter_code
_entity_poly.pdbx_strand_id
1 'polypeptide(L)'
;DNNYTYSILSTTTGPQDSLVLSLMPQKGDEEEGRPINLCTMPDHILWKIKDGPSMKAYFQKAFPRFDWDTIVDPNEWDKLAKAEGSVFPFCQYSPRLHVSSSTGDGGVVLV
;
A
#
# COMPACT_ATOMS: atom_id res chain seq x y z
N ASP A 1 -24.83 3.86 -1.63
CA ASP A 1 -24.29 3.31 -0.37
C ASP A 1 -23.19 2.30 -0.62
N ASN A 2 -21.93 2.73 -0.66
CA ASN A 2 -20.76 1.84 -0.66
C ASN A 2 -19.63 2.55 0.11
N ASN A 3 -19.81 2.63 1.44
CA ASN A 3 -18.89 3.32 2.36
C ASN A 3 -17.88 2.34 3.00
N TYR A 4 -17.67 1.17 2.41
CA TYR A 4 -16.83 0.13 2.99
C TYR A 4 -15.40 0.21 2.46
N THR A 5 -14.45 0.23 3.39
CA THR A 5 -13.05 -0.02 3.10
C THR A 5 -12.79 -1.51 3.26
N TYR A 6 -12.26 -2.15 2.22
CA TYR A 6 -11.83 -3.55 2.30
C TYR A 6 -10.31 -3.59 2.40
N SER A 7 -9.79 -4.46 3.27
CA SER A 7 -8.37 -4.77 3.31
C SER A 7 -8.14 -6.24 3.05
N ILE A 8 -7.19 -6.52 2.18
CA ILE A 8 -6.94 -7.81 1.61
C ILE A 8 -5.48 -8.13 1.89
N LEU A 9 -5.26 -9.13 2.75
CA LEU A 9 -3.92 -9.58 3.11
C LEU A 9 -3.39 -10.53 2.04
N SER A 10 -2.10 -10.41 1.75
CA SER A 10 -1.38 -11.38 0.92
C SER A 10 -1.29 -12.74 1.62
N THR A 11 -1.04 -13.78 0.82
CA THR A 11 -0.68 -15.12 1.32
C THR A 11 0.72 -15.15 1.93
N THR A 12 1.60 -14.23 1.51
CA THR A 12 2.91 -14.00 2.10
C THR A 12 2.78 -13.22 3.41
N THR A 13 3.52 -13.65 4.43
CA THR A 13 3.46 -13.11 5.80
C THR A 13 4.83 -12.76 6.38
N GLY A 14 5.88 -12.82 5.55
CA GLY A 14 7.23 -12.51 5.95
C GLY A 14 7.47 -10.99 6.06
N PRO A 15 8.53 -10.59 6.77
CA PRO A 15 8.80 -9.18 7.08
C PRO A 15 9.11 -8.32 5.85
N GLN A 16 9.50 -8.93 4.72
CA GLN A 16 9.89 -8.25 3.50
C GLN A 16 9.02 -8.63 2.29
N ASP A 17 7.96 -9.41 2.48
CA ASP A 17 7.11 -9.87 1.39
C ASP A 17 5.60 -9.82 1.68
N SER A 18 5.20 -9.52 2.92
CA SER A 18 3.79 -9.28 3.27
C SER A 18 3.30 -7.97 2.64
N LEU A 19 2.15 -8.02 1.98
CA LEU A 19 1.51 -6.87 1.35
C LEU A 19 0.02 -6.84 1.69
N VAL A 20 -0.50 -5.63 1.88
CA VAL A 20 -1.93 -5.41 2.11
C VAL A 20 -2.47 -4.56 0.97
N LEU A 21 -3.53 -5.03 0.32
CA LEU A 21 -4.31 -4.25 -0.63
C LEU A 21 -5.52 -3.68 0.08
N SER A 22 -5.55 -2.35 0.22
CA SER A 22 -6.69 -1.64 0.79
C SER A 22 -7.48 -0.96 -0.33
N LEU A 23 -8.76 -1.31 -0.45
CA LEU A 23 -9.71 -0.70 -1.36
C LEU A 23 -10.49 0.36 -0.58
N MET A 24 -10.23 1.62 -0.90
CA MET A 24 -10.91 2.76 -0.30
C MET A 24 -12.16 3.13 -1.11
N PRO A 25 -13.25 3.58 -0.47
CA PRO A 25 -14.36 4.22 -1.18
C PRO A 25 -13.85 5.39 -2.02
N GLN A 26 -14.15 5.38 -3.31
CA GLN A 26 -13.85 6.49 -4.22
C GLN A 26 -15.14 6.96 -4.89
N LYS A 27 -15.22 8.28 -5.09
CA LYS A 27 -16.21 8.90 -5.97
C LYS A 27 -15.61 8.93 -7.39
N GLY A 28 -16.35 8.45 -8.38
CA GLY A 28 -15.94 8.41 -9.79
C GLY A 28 -16.68 7.32 -10.56
N ASP A 29 -16.64 7.41 -11.88
CA ASP A 29 -17.22 6.41 -12.78
C ASP A 29 -16.32 5.17 -12.85
N GLU A 30 -16.91 3.98 -13.00
CA GLU A 30 -16.18 2.71 -12.95
C GLU A 30 -15.13 2.56 -14.08
N GLU A 31 -15.30 3.30 -15.17
CA GLU A 31 -14.46 3.22 -16.37
C GLU A 31 -13.12 3.97 -16.25
N GLU A 32 -12.94 4.87 -15.28
CA GLU A 32 -11.72 5.71 -15.18
C GLU A 32 -10.48 4.97 -14.68
N GLY A 33 -10.63 3.69 -14.28
CA GLY A 33 -9.55 2.92 -13.65
C GLY A 33 -9.28 3.40 -12.23
N ARG A 34 -8.95 2.46 -11.33
CA ARG A 34 -8.72 2.78 -9.91
C ARG A 34 -7.22 2.86 -9.64
N PRO A 35 -6.68 4.04 -9.27
CA PRO A 35 -5.28 4.13 -8.90
C PRO A 35 -5.04 3.35 -7.60
N ILE A 36 -3.95 2.58 -7.58
CA ILE A 36 -3.50 1.84 -6.39
C ILE A 36 -2.15 2.39 -5.98
N ASN A 37 -2.05 2.78 -4.72
CA ASN A 37 -0.77 3.15 -4.11
C ASN A 37 -0.22 1.94 -3.36
N LEU A 38 1.06 1.63 -3.58
CA LEU A 38 1.79 0.61 -2.82
C LEU A 38 2.74 1.31 -1.85
N CYS A 39 2.50 1.10 -0.55
CA CYS A 39 3.31 1.66 0.52
C CYS A 39 3.83 0.52 1.38
N THR A 40 5.13 0.27 1.35
CA THR A 40 5.77 -0.79 2.13
C THR A 40 7.23 -0.41 2.43
N MET A 41 7.90 -1.21 3.25
CA MET A 41 9.25 -0.92 3.75
C MET A 41 10.27 -0.81 2.60
N PRO A 42 11.34 0.00 2.74
CA PRO A 42 12.32 0.22 1.67
C PRO A 42 13.06 -1.06 1.19
N ASP A 43 13.17 -2.07 2.04
CA ASP A 43 13.84 -3.34 1.76
C ASP A 43 12.91 -4.45 1.26
N HIS A 44 11.61 -4.14 1.12
CA HIS A 44 10.57 -5.06 0.66
C HIS A 44 10.85 -5.58 -0.76
N ILE A 45 10.50 -6.84 -1.02
CA ILE A 45 10.80 -7.53 -2.29
C ILE A 45 10.21 -6.83 -3.51
N LEU A 46 9.05 -6.19 -3.36
CA LEU A 46 8.38 -5.39 -4.39
C LEU A 46 9.34 -4.43 -5.10
N TRP A 47 10.18 -3.71 -4.34
CA TRP A 47 11.08 -2.69 -4.87
C TRP A 47 12.27 -3.26 -5.66
N LYS A 48 12.51 -4.57 -5.56
CA LYS A 48 13.59 -5.29 -6.25
C LYS A 48 13.17 -5.83 -7.61
N ILE A 49 11.87 -5.86 -7.90
CA ILE A 49 11.32 -6.32 -9.18
C ILE A 49 11.45 -5.20 -10.21
N LYS A 50 11.93 -5.50 -11.43
CA LYS A 50 12.25 -4.49 -12.46
C LYS A 50 11.60 -4.76 -13.83
N ASP A 51 10.80 -5.81 -13.93
CA ASP A 51 10.07 -6.18 -15.13
C ASP A 51 8.62 -6.55 -14.81
N GLY A 52 7.71 -6.25 -15.73
CA GLY A 52 6.28 -6.49 -15.59
C GLY A 52 5.89 -7.96 -15.40
N PRO A 53 6.45 -8.92 -16.16
CA PRO A 53 6.16 -10.33 -15.96
C PRO A 53 6.43 -10.83 -14.53
N SER A 54 7.59 -10.46 -13.96
CA SER A 54 7.94 -10.79 -12.58
C SER A 54 7.03 -10.08 -11.57
N MET A 55 6.61 -8.84 -11.86
CA MET A 55 5.67 -8.11 -11.01
C MET A 55 4.29 -8.76 -10.98
N LYS A 56 3.76 -9.13 -12.15
CA LYS A 56 2.51 -9.88 -12.28
C LYS A 56 2.59 -11.21 -11.53
N ALA A 57 3.68 -11.96 -11.71
CA ALA A 57 3.88 -13.24 -11.02
C ALA A 57 3.92 -13.07 -9.49
N TYR A 58 4.55 -11.99 -8.99
CA TYR A 58 4.53 -11.65 -7.56
C TYR A 58 3.10 -11.42 -7.05
N PHE A 59 2.29 -10.63 -7.77
CA PHE A 59 0.89 -10.37 -7.39
C PHE A 59 0.01 -11.62 -7.47
N GLN A 60 0.20 -12.47 -8.49
CA GLN A 60 -0.50 -13.76 -8.59
C GLN A 60 -0.18 -14.68 -7.41
N LYS A 61 1.09 -14.72 -6.97
CA LYS A 61 1.49 -15.48 -5.78
C LYS A 61 0.91 -14.88 -4.50
N ALA A 62 0.99 -13.57 -4.34
CA ALA A 62 0.55 -12.86 -3.14
C ALA A 62 -0.98 -12.88 -2.98
N PHE A 63 -1.73 -12.82 -4.07
CA PHE A 63 -3.20 -12.77 -4.08
C PHE A 63 -3.77 -13.71 -5.15
N PRO A 64 -3.70 -15.04 -4.92
CA PRO A 64 -4.07 -16.04 -5.93
C PRO A 64 -5.57 -16.10 -6.24
N ARG A 65 -6.39 -15.40 -5.45
CA ARG A 65 -7.85 -15.34 -5.63
C ARG A 65 -8.30 -14.37 -6.72
N PHE A 66 -7.40 -13.54 -7.24
CA PHE A 66 -7.72 -12.56 -8.26
C PHE A 66 -7.24 -13.03 -9.63
N ASP A 67 -8.07 -12.84 -10.63
CA ASP A 67 -7.67 -12.97 -12.04
C ASP A 67 -7.06 -11.65 -12.51
N TRP A 68 -5.76 -11.51 -12.30
CA TRP A 68 -5.00 -10.30 -12.61
C TRP A 68 -5.02 -9.91 -14.09
N ASP A 69 -5.27 -10.85 -15.01
CA ASP A 69 -5.39 -10.57 -16.44
C ASP A 69 -6.68 -9.81 -16.80
N THR A 70 -7.69 -9.86 -15.93
CA THR A 70 -8.95 -9.14 -16.11
C THR A 70 -9.00 -7.80 -15.39
N ILE A 71 -8.09 -7.59 -14.43
CA ILE A 71 -8.12 -6.43 -13.51
C ILE A 71 -7.08 -5.38 -13.91
N VAL A 72 -5.91 -5.82 -14.41
CA VAL A 72 -4.77 -4.94 -14.68
C VAL A 72 -4.31 -5.13 -16.12
N ASP A 73 -4.26 -4.04 -16.89
CA ASP A 73 -3.74 -4.05 -18.26
C ASP A 73 -2.27 -4.54 -18.27
N PRO A 74 -1.88 -5.39 -19.25
CA PRO A 74 -0.52 -5.92 -19.32
C PRO A 74 0.60 -4.86 -19.27
N ASN A 75 0.37 -3.67 -19.83
CA ASN A 75 1.35 -2.60 -19.85
C ASN A 75 1.53 -1.93 -18.49
N GLU A 76 0.54 -1.99 -17.60
CA GLU A 76 0.62 -1.39 -16.26
C GLU A 76 1.61 -2.13 -15.35
N TRP A 77 1.78 -3.44 -15.56
CA TRP A 77 2.80 -4.21 -14.82
C TRP A 77 4.21 -3.68 -15.06
N ASP A 78 4.50 -3.37 -16.32
CA ASP A 78 5.80 -2.88 -16.74
C ASP A 78 6.05 -1.45 -16.25
N LYS A 79 5.01 -0.61 -16.26
CA LYS A 79 5.04 0.74 -15.65
C LYS A 79 5.30 0.65 -14.13
N LEU A 80 4.57 -0.22 -13.43
CA LEU A 80 4.71 -0.40 -11.99
C LEU A 80 6.10 -0.90 -11.60
N ALA A 81 6.63 -1.91 -12.30
CA ALA A 81 7.94 -2.48 -12.00
C ALA A 81 9.10 -1.49 -12.21
N LYS A 82 8.94 -0.55 -13.15
CA LYS A 82 9.94 0.48 -13.48
C LYS A 82 9.75 1.77 -12.68
N ALA A 83 8.66 1.91 -11.94
CA ALA A 83 8.44 3.07 -11.09
C ALA A 83 9.48 3.11 -9.97
N GLU A 84 10.17 4.24 -9.81
CA GLU A 84 11.15 4.43 -8.73
C GLU A 84 10.49 4.54 -7.35
N GLY A 85 9.19 4.88 -7.33
CA GLY A 85 8.46 5.17 -6.11
C GLY A 85 8.95 6.46 -5.44
N SER A 86 8.43 6.72 -4.25
CA SER A 86 8.91 7.79 -3.38
C SER A 86 9.09 7.26 -1.97
N VAL A 87 9.81 8.01 -1.15
CA VAL A 87 10.04 7.67 0.26
C VAL A 87 9.35 8.72 1.10
N PHE A 88 8.57 8.28 2.09
CA PHE A 88 8.02 9.20 3.08
C PHE A 88 9.16 9.92 3.82
N PRO A 89 9.01 11.21 4.14
CA PRO A 89 9.98 11.88 5.00
C PRO A 89 10.07 11.14 6.33
N PHE A 90 11.24 11.18 6.95
CA PHE A 90 11.41 10.70 8.32
C PHE A 90 10.36 11.34 9.23
N CYS A 91 9.77 10.55 10.13
CA CYS A 91 8.79 11.04 11.10
C CYS A 91 9.35 12.28 11.81
N GLN A 92 8.66 13.41 11.65
CA GLN A 92 9.07 14.65 12.28
C GLN A 92 8.58 14.67 13.72
N TYR A 93 9.50 14.79 14.67
CA TYR A 93 9.15 15.05 16.05
C TYR A 93 8.69 16.50 16.19
N SER A 94 7.44 16.70 16.61
CA SER A 94 6.90 18.01 16.96
C SER A 94 6.74 18.11 18.48
N PRO A 95 7.65 18.82 19.19
CA PRO A 95 7.64 18.87 20.66
C PRO A 95 6.40 19.54 21.25
N ARG A 96 5.59 20.21 20.42
CA ARG A 96 4.37 20.94 20.86
C ARG A 96 3.07 20.25 20.43
N LEU A 97 3.14 19.09 19.79
CA LEU A 97 1.96 18.36 19.33
C LEU A 97 1.30 17.53 20.44
N HIS A 98 1.96 17.37 21.58
CA HIS A 98 1.42 16.68 22.74
C HIS A 98 1.65 17.50 24.00
N VAL A 99 0.77 17.32 24.98
CA VAL A 99 0.98 17.72 26.37
C VAL A 99 0.70 16.51 27.25
N SER A 100 1.59 16.24 28.17
CA SER A 100 1.41 15.21 29.20
C SER A 100 1.25 15.87 30.57
N SER A 101 0.49 15.22 31.45
CA SER A 101 0.46 15.58 32.87
C SER A 101 1.85 15.43 33.47
N SER A 102 2.25 16.35 34.34
CA SER A 102 3.51 16.25 35.10
C SER A 102 3.58 15.02 36.00
N THR A 103 2.44 14.44 36.37
CA THR A 103 2.34 13.20 37.17
C THR A 103 2.39 11.93 36.33
N GLY A 104 2.30 12.04 35.00
CA GLY A 104 2.26 10.89 34.09
C GLY A 104 0.90 10.21 33.94
N ASP A 105 -0.15 10.71 34.61
CA ASP A 105 -1.48 10.06 34.64
C ASP A 105 -2.28 10.22 33.33
N GLY A 106 -1.76 10.97 32.35
CA GLY A 106 -2.42 11.15 31.07
C GLY A 106 -1.72 12.16 30.16
N GLY A 107 -2.19 12.24 28.91
CA GLY A 107 -1.73 13.21 27.93
C GLY A 107 -2.73 13.37 26.79
N VAL A 108 -2.59 14.47 26.06
CA VAL A 108 -3.38 14.80 24.87
C VAL A 108 -2.42 14.98 23.71
N VAL A 109 -2.76 14.38 22.57
CA VAL A 109 -2.03 14.52 21.31
C VAL A 109 -2.97 15.17 20.31
N LEU A 110 -2.50 16.19 19.60
CA LEU A 110 -3.20 16.75 18.46
C LEU A 110 -2.90 15.87 17.24
N VAL A 111 -3.93 15.32 16.60
CA VAL A 111 -3.82 14.45 15.43
C VAL A 111 -4.36 15.16 14.20
#